data_AF-C4FIZ5-F1
#
_entry.id   AF-C4FIZ5-F1
#
_cell.length_a   1.000
_cell.length_b   1.000
_cell.length_c   1.000
_cell.angle_alpha   90.00
_cell.angle_beta   90.00
_cell.angle_gamma   90.00
#
_symmetry.space_group_name_H-M   'P 1'
#
loop_
_entity.id
_entity.type
_entity.pdbx_description
1 polymer ?
#
loop_
_entity_poly.entity_id
_entity_poly.type
_entity_poly.pdbx_seq_one_letter_code
_entity_poly.pdbx_strand_id
1 'polypeptide(L)'
;MWINISSYSNAKYQIHGYIDIINIPSDIEVKSVKPEKVSIVLEGRKNVLNQSELTNISIYVDGKKLKEGKNVLPVQVLLPSEKIKVASIRPENVIIYARKINQKQPEEEIR
;
A
#
# COMPACT_ATOMS: atom_id res chain seq x y z
N MET A 1 37.05 -32.05 6.28
CA MET A 1 35.76 -31.84 6.98
C MET A 1 34.87 -31.03 6.05
N TRP A 2 33.89 -31.67 5.42
CA TRP A 2 32.99 -30.99 4.48
C TRP A 2 31.73 -30.58 5.26
N ILE A 3 31.50 -29.28 5.37
CA ILE A 3 30.32 -28.75 6.06
C ILE A 3 29.25 -28.54 4.99
N ASN A 4 28.22 -29.39 4.99
CA ASN A 4 27.02 -29.17 4.20
C ASN A 4 26.17 -28.13 4.96
N ILE A 5 26.47 -26.85 4.72
CA ILE A 5 25.59 -25.78 5.16
C ILE A 5 24.47 -25.76 4.13
N SER A 6 23.40 -26.50 4.43
CA SER A 6 22.10 -26.31 3.79
C SER A 6 21.68 -24.88 4.10
N SER A 7 22.10 -23.97 3.21
CA SER A 7 21.87 -22.54 3.31
C SER A 7 20.37 -22.33 3.14
N TYR A 8 19.64 -22.41 4.26
CA TYR A 8 18.26 -21.95 4.41
C TYR A 8 18.29 -20.43 4.22
N SER A 9 18.48 -20.03 2.97
CA SER A 9 18.64 -18.64 2.58
C SER A 9 17.25 -18.02 2.51
N ASN A 10 16.85 -17.37 3.62
CA ASN A 10 15.77 -16.41 3.56
C ASN A 10 16.20 -15.31 2.59
N ALA A 11 15.39 -15.09 1.55
CA ALA A 11 15.64 -14.04 0.59
C ALA A 11 14.88 -12.78 1.02
N LYS A 12 15.49 -11.62 0.74
CA LYS A 12 14.86 -10.32 0.93
C LYS A 12 14.58 -9.73 -0.44
N TYR A 13 13.33 -9.35 -0.69
CA TYR A 13 12.92 -8.70 -1.93
C TYR A 13 12.32 -7.34 -1.61
N GLN A 14 12.79 -6.32 -2.31
CA GLN A 14 12.22 -4.98 -2.22
C GLN A 14 11.31 -4.76 -3.42
N ILE A 15 10.06 -4.42 -3.15
CA ILE A 15 9.07 -4.04 -4.16
C ILE A 15 8.64 -2.60 -3.96
N HIS A 16 8.31 -1.93 -5.06
CA HIS A 16 7.76 -0.58 -5.05
C HIS A 16 6.36 -0.66 -5.63
N GLY A 17 5.37 -0.17 -4.90
CA GLY A 17 3.99 -0.17 -5.37
C GLY A 17 3.26 1.13 -5.04
N TYR A 18 2.16 1.34 -5.75
CA TYR A 18 1.27 2.46 -5.52
C TYR A 18 0.34 2.16 -4.36
N ILE A 19 -0.11 3.21 -3.67
CA ILE A 19 -1.05 3.09 -2.56
C ILE A 19 -2.47 3.23 -3.09
N ASP A 20 -3.30 2.22 -2.87
CA ASP A 20 -4.74 2.29 -3.10
C ASP A 20 -5.46 2.79 -1.84
N ILE A 21 -6.49 3.62 -2.00
CA ILE A 21 -7.29 4.09 -0.87
C ILE A 21 -8.66 3.41 -0.94
N ILE A 22 -8.98 2.68 0.12
CA ILE A 22 -10.25 1.96 0.25
C ILE A 22 -11.15 2.64 1.29
N ASN A 23 -12.45 2.35 1.27
CA ASN A 23 -13.43 2.86 2.25
C ASN A 23 -13.49 4.40 2.35
N ILE A 24 -13.35 5.12 1.23
CA ILE A 24 -13.48 6.58 1.22
C ILE A 24 -14.96 6.93 1.48
N PRO A 25 -15.26 7.77 2.48
CA PRO A 25 -16.63 8.22 2.72
C PRO A 25 -17.13 9.09 1.56
N SER A 26 -18.41 8.96 1.21
CA SER A 26 -19.01 9.67 0.07
C SER A 26 -19.01 11.20 0.19
N ASP A 27 -18.80 11.75 1.39
CA ASP A 27 -18.70 13.20 1.63
C ASP A 27 -17.27 13.76 1.37
N ILE A 28 -16.31 12.92 1.00
CA ILE A 28 -14.90 13.28 0.87
C ILE A 28 -14.32 12.88 -0.49
N GLU A 29 -13.58 13.79 -1.12
CA GLU A 29 -12.76 13.56 -2.30
C GLU A 29 -11.27 13.64 -1.93
N VAL A 30 -10.50 12.61 -2.32
CA VAL A 30 -9.04 12.63 -2.18
C VAL A 30 -8.43 13.52 -3.26
N LYS A 31 -7.72 14.56 -2.84
CA LYS A 31 -7.02 15.47 -3.75
C LYS A 31 -5.63 14.99 -4.12
N SER A 32 -4.88 14.51 -3.13
CA SER A 32 -3.49 14.10 -3.34
C SER A 32 -3.04 13.16 -2.24
N VAL A 33 -2.15 12.24 -2.61
CA VAL A 33 -1.50 11.29 -1.71
C VAL A 33 -0.01 11.56 -1.75
N LYS A 34 0.64 11.69 -0.60
CA LYS A 34 2.09 11.93 -0.52
C LYS A 34 2.75 11.05 0.55
N PRO A 35 3.75 10.24 0.18
CA PRO A 35 4.11 9.85 -1.19
C PRO A 35 3.07 8.91 -1.81
N GLU A 36 3.00 8.85 -3.14
CA GLU A 36 2.13 7.93 -3.88
C GLU A 36 2.72 6.52 -4.00
N LYS A 37 4.05 6.42 -3.85
CA LYS A 37 4.80 5.16 -3.91
C LYS A 37 5.39 4.82 -2.55
N VAL A 38 5.31 3.54 -2.21
CA VAL A 38 5.94 2.98 -1.02
C VAL A 38 6.89 1.86 -1.41
N SER A 39 7.99 1.77 -0.69
CA SER A 39 8.92 0.65 -0.75
C SER A 39 8.59 -0.34 0.35
N ILE A 40 8.36 -1.59 -0.02
CA ILE A 40 8.12 -2.67 0.94
C ILE A 40 9.23 -3.70 0.77
N VAL A 41 9.87 -4.05 1.88
CA VAL A 41 10.84 -5.14 1.95
C VAL A 41 10.12 -6.36 2.50
N LEU A 42 10.15 -7.43 1.73
CA LEU A 42 9.54 -8.71 2.04
C LEU A 42 10.65 -9.71 2.36
N GLU A 43 10.41 -10.54 3.37
CA GLU A 43 11.29 -11.62 3.78
C GLU A 43 10.53 -12.94 3.72
N GLY A 44 11.18 -13.96 3.17
CA GLY A 44 10.55 -15.26 2.95
C GLY A 44 11.53 -16.25 2.34
N ARG A 45 11.06 -17.49 2.18
CA ARG A 45 11.84 -18.53 1.51
C ARG A 45 12.01 -18.18 0.03
N LYS A 46 13.18 -18.41 -0.54
CA LYS A 46 13.47 -18.17 -1.97
C LYS A 46 12.42 -18.78 -2.91
N ASN A 47 11.92 -19.98 -2.59
CA ASN A 47 10.90 -20.66 -3.40
C ASN A 47 9.48 -20.08 -3.25
N VAL A 48 9.24 -19.23 -2.24
CA VAL A 48 7.96 -18.54 -2.00
C VAL A 48 8.00 -17.13 -2.59
N LEU A 49 9.16 -16.47 -2.54
CA LEU A 49 9.37 -15.15 -3.16
C LEU A 49 9.61 -15.26 -4.68
N ASN A 50 8.76 -16.02 -5.37
CA ASN A 50 8.70 -16.03 -6.83
C ASN A 50 7.99 -14.77 -7.32
N GLN A 51 8.39 -14.25 -8.48
CA GLN A 51 7.82 -13.02 -9.05
C GLN A 51 6.29 -13.04 -9.17
N SER A 52 5.68 -14.21 -9.43
CA SER A 52 4.23 -14.37 -9.51
C SER A 52 3.50 -14.11 -8.18
N GLU A 53 4.09 -14.49 -7.05
CA GLU A 53 3.52 -14.24 -5.72
C GLU A 53 3.69 -12.76 -5.34
N LEU A 54 4.79 -12.12 -5.78
CA LEU A 54 5.04 -10.70 -5.53
C LEU A 54 4.04 -9.78 -6.25
N THR A 55 3.47 -10.23 -7.37
CA THR A 55 2.47 -9.46 -8.14
C THR A 55 1.12 -9.35 -7.43
N ASN A 56 0.77 -10.29 -6.55
CA ASN A 56 -0.52 -10.32 -5.84
C ASN A 56 -0.49 -9.57 -4.50
N ILE A 57 0.45 -8.64 -4.32
CA ILE A 57 0.57 -7.86 -3.09
C ILE A 57 -0.22 -6.57 -3.26
N SER A 58 -1.25 -6.40 -2.44
CA SER A 58 -2.08 -5.18 -2.46
C SER A 58 -1.63 -4.22 -1.37
N ILE A 59 -1.34 -2.98 -1.75
CA ILE A 59 -0.90 -1.94 -0.82
C ILE A 59 -2.03 -0.94 -0.71
N TYR A 60 -2.59 -0.80 0.48
CA TYR A 60 -3.77 0.03 0.67
C TYR A 60 -3.73 0.85 1.94
N VAL A 61 -4.56 1.89 1.98
CA VAL A 61 -4.79 2.72 3.15
C VAL A 61 -6.29 2.79 3.42
N ASP A 62 -6.66 2.61 4.70
CA ASP A 62 -8.05 2.71 5.12
C ASP A 62 -8.49 4.17 5.22
N GLY A 63 -9.33 4.58 4.27
CA GLY A 63 -9.90 5.91 4.18
C GLY A 63 -11.12 6.16 5.07
N LYS A 64 -11.59 5.18 5.85
CA LYS A 64 -12.85 5.28 6.63
C LYS A 64 -12.87 6.45 7.61
N LYS A 65 -11.69 6.87 8.10
CA LYS A 65 -11.52 7.98 9.05
C LYS A 65 -10.95 9.26 8.39
N LEU A 66 -10.98 9.35 7.06
CA LEU A 66 -10.54 10.55 6.36
C LEU A 66 -11.39 11.76 6.77
N LYS A 67 -10.69 12.84 7.12
CA LYS A 67 -11.27 14.14 7.40
C LYS A 67 -10.85 15.13 6.32
N GLU A 68 -11.53 16.26 6.27
CA GLU A 68 -11.09 17.37 5.45
C GLU A 68 -9.69 17.85 5.88
N GLY A 69 -8.85 18.17 4.90
CA GLY A 69 -7.48 18.63 5.10
C GLY A 69 -6.46 17.50 5.10
N LYS A 70 -5.48 17.61 6.00
CA LYS A 70 -4.31 16.72 6.07
C LYS A 70 -4.60 15.52 6.98
N ASN A 71 -4.53 14.31 6.43
CA ASN A 71 -4.66 13.06 7.17
C ASN A 71 -3.36 12.28 7.11
N VAL A 72 -2.90 11.77 8.24
CA VAL A 72 -1.75 10.86 8.30
C VAL A 72 -2.28 9.48 8.59
N LEU A 73 -2.13 8.57 7.64
CA LEU A 73 -2.69 7.22 7.74
C LEU A 73 -1.58 6.18 7.52
N PRO A 74 -1.59 5.08 8.29
CA PRO A 74 -0.61 4.02 8.14
C PRO A 74 -0.90 3.20 6.88
N VAL A 75 0.17 2.81 6.19
CA VAL A 75 0.11 1.94 5.02
C VAL A 75 -0.11 0.51 5.46
N GLN A 76 -1.10 -0.14 4.85
CA GLN A 76 -1.40 -1.55 5.06
C GLN A 76 -1.03 -2.34 3.80
N VAL A 77 -0.62 -3.59 4.01
CA VAL A 77 -0.18 -4.47 2.93
C VAL A 77 -0.90 -5.79 3.10
N LEU A 78 -1.66 -6.19 2.08
CA LEU A 78 -2.25 -7.51 1.98
C LEU A 78 -1.24 -8.43 1.28
N LEU A 79 -0.81 -9.46 2.00
CA LEU A 79 0.08 -10.48 1.46
C LEU A 79 -0.74 -11.67 0.94
N PRO A 80 -0.36 -12.26 -0.20
CA PRO A 80 -1.06 -13.42 -0.76
C PRO A 80 -0.78 -14.71 0.01
N SER A 81 0.29 -14.74 0.81
CA SER A 81 0.72 -15.92 1.55
C SER A 81 1.26 -15.55 2.94
N GLU A 82 0.83 -16.28 3.97
CA GLU A 82 1.34 -16.14 5.34
C GLU A 82 2.82 -16.55 5.48
N LYS A 83 3.37 -17.21 4.46
CA LYS A 83 4.79 -17.61 4.39
C LYS A 83 5.71 -16.43 4.05
N ILE A 84 5.14 -15.31 3.61
CA ILE A 84 5.85 -14.06 3.35
C ILE A 84 5.67 -13.16 4.57
N LYS A 85 6.73 -12.51 5.00
CA LYS A 85 6.70 -11.52 6.08
C LYS A 85 7.09 -10.17 5.54
N VAL A 86 6.42 -9.12 6.00
CA VAL A 86 6.87 -7.76 5.76
C VAL A 86 8.03 -7.47 6.71
N ALA A 87 9.22 -7.28 6.17
CA ALA A 87 10.41 -6.90 6.94
C ALA A 87 10.44 -5.40 7.22
N SER A 88 9.99 -4.57 6.27
CA SER A 88 9.91 -3.12 6.45
C SER A 88 8.99 -2.48 5.42
N ILE A 89 8.30 -1.40 5.80
CA ILE A 89 7.50 -0.56 4.91
C ILE A 89 8.08 0.85 5.00
N ARG A 90 8.34 1.50 3.86
CA ARG A 90 8.87 2.87 3.83
C ARG A 90 8.19 3.71 2.75
N PRO A 91 7.57 4.84 3.11
CA PRO A 91 7.23 5.24 4.48
C PRO A 91 6.11 4.38 5.08
N GLU A 92 6.11 4.24 6.40
CA GLU A 92 5.05 3.54 7.14
C GLU A 92 3.73 4.34 7.17
N ASN A 93 3.83 5.66 7.04
CA ASN A 93 2.70 6.58 7.06
C ASN A 93 2.69 7.43 5.80
N VAL A 94 1.50 7.67 5.27
CA VAL A 94 1.27 8.52 4.11
C VAL A 94 0.35 9.67 4.47
N ILE A 95 0.57 10.80 3.80
CA ILE A 95 -0.22 12.00 3.98
C ILE A 95 -1.26 12.05 2.87
N ILE A 96 -2.52 11.98 3.25
CA ILE A 96 -3.65 12.08 2.33
C ILE A 96 -4.32 13.42 2.55
N TYR A 97 -4.35 14.23 1.49
CA TYR A 97 -5.08 15.48 1.44
C TYR A 97 -6.45 15.21 0.87
N ALA A 98 -7.48 15.46 1.66
CA ALA A 98 -8.86 15.24 1.27
C ALA A 98 -9.67 16.52 1.43
N ARG A 99 -10.70 16.70 0.61
CA ARG A 99 -11.64 17.82 0.72
C ARG A 99 -13.06 17.29 0.80
N LYS A 100 -13.95 18.06 1.43
CA LYS A 100 -15.37 17.74 1.36
C LYS A 100 -15.93 18.04 -0.02
N ILE A 101 -16.76 17.13 -0.53
CA ILE A 101 -17.54 17.40 -1.73
C ILE A 101 -18.85 18.07 -1.32
N ASN A 102 -18.89 19.40 -1.41
CA ASN A 102 -20.19 20.07 -1.43
C ASN A 102 -20.86 19.71 -2.76
N GLN A 103 -21.96 18.97 -2.69
CA GLN A 103 -22.85 18.71 -3.81
C GLN A 103 -23.51 20.02 -4.25
N LYS A 104 -22.76 20.84 -4.98
CA LYS A 104 -23.28 21.82 -5.93
C LYS A 104 -22.56 21.53 -7.23
N GLN A 105 -23.06 20.54 -7.97
CA GLN A 105 -22.84 20.48 -9.40
C GLN A 105 -23.56 21.71 -10.00
N PRO A 106 -22.89 22.66 -10.66
CA PRO A 106 -23.57 23.40 -11.70
C PRO A 106 -23.83 22.40 -12.82
N GLU A 107 -25.11 22.21 -13.09
CA GLU A 107 -25.62 21.68 -14.33
C GLU A 107 -25.00 22.49 -15.48
N GLU A 108 -23.98 21.96 -16.16
CA GLU A 108 -23.67 22.44 -17.52
C GLU A 108 -24.57 21.69 -18.49
N GLU A 109 -25.83 22.14 -18.48
CA GLU A 109 -26.76 22.02 -19.58
C GLU A 109 -26.37 23.06 -20.65
N ILE A 110 -25.49 22.70 -21.59
CA ILE A 110 -25.24 23.52 -22.81
C ILE A 110 -24.70 22.55 -23.88
N ARG A 111 -25.26 22.30 -25.07
CA ARG A 111 -26.41 22.78 -25.84
C ARG A 111 -26.68 21.76 -26.94
#